data_AF-A8D7D8-F1
#
_entry.id   AF-A8D7D8-F1
#
_cell.length_a   1.000
_cell.length_b   1.000
_cell.length_c   1.000
_cell.angle_alpha   90.00
_cell.angle_beta   90.00
_cell.angle_gamma   90.00
#
_symmetry.space_group_name_H-M   'P 1'
#
loop_
_entity.id
_entity.type
_entity.pdbx_description
1 polymer ?
#
loop_
_entity_poly.entity_id
_entity_poly.type
_entity_poly.pdbx_seq_one_letter_code
_entity_poly.pdbx_strand_id
1 'polypeptide(L)'
;RKMLAGDNPVIIRRLQEFPPKSKLDPQKYGNHDSTITREHIEKNMNGLSVEEAIEKNKLFILEHHDALMPHLRRINTTATKTYATRTLLLLQDDGTLKPLAIELSLPHEDGDSCGAVSKVITPCHDGGIQGTIWQLAKAYAAVNESGYHQLISHWN
;
A
#
# COMPACT_ATOMS: atom_id res chain seq x y z
N ARG A 1 1.80 15.44 -5.08
CA ARG A 1 2.60 16.02 -6.18
C ARG A 1 3.79 15.15 -6.64
N LYS A 2 4.34 14.21 -5.85
CA LYS A 2 5.46 13.32 -6.29
C LYS A 2 5.07 12.00 -6.98
N MET A 3 3.80 11.58 -6.96
CA MET A 3 3.36 10.28 -7.53
C MET A 3 2.97 10.32 -9.01
N LEU A 4 2.76 11.51 -9.59
CA LEU A 4 2.41 11.70 -11.01
C LEU A 4 3.52 12.42 -11.81
N ALA A 5 4.57 12.87 -11.14
CA ALA A 5 5.68 13.64 -11.73
C ALA A 5 7.05 13.26 -11.12
N GLY A 6 7.15 12.07 -10.53
CA GLY A 6 8.40 11.43 -10.13
C GLY A 6 8.68 10.24 -11.07
N ASP A 7 9.93 9.79 -11.11
CA ASP A 7 10.54 8.85 -12.09
C ASP A 7 9.91 7.43 -12.22
N ASN A 8 8.67 7.20 -11.81
CA ASN A 8 8.07 5.86 -11.91
C ASN A 8 6.56 5.86 -12.20
N PRO A 9 6.14 5.89 -13.49
CA PRO A 9 4.74 5.72 -13.87
C PRO A 9 4.24 4.27 -13.80
N VAL A 10 5.03 3.28 -13.34
CA VAL A 10 4.75 1.85 -13.58
C VAL A 10 3.94 1.15 -12.46
N ILE A 11 3.81 1.73 -11.25
CA ILE A 11 3.20 1.02 -10.09
C ILE A 11 1.82 1.54 -9.68
N ILE A 12 1.50 2.80 -9.97
CA ILE A 12 0.17 3.32 -9.66
C ILE A 12 -0.86 2.74 -10.64
N ARG A 13 -1.88 2.08 -10.09
CA ARG A 13 -2.94 1.45 -10.88
C ARG A 13 -4.31 1.88 -10.38
N ARG A 14 -5.27 2.00 -11.28
CA ARG A 14 -6.68 2.21 -10.92
C ARG A 14 -7.18 0.98 -10.16
N LEU A 15 -7.84 1.20 -9.04
CA LEU A 15 -8.48 0.13 -8.29
C LEU A 15 -9.80 -0.27 -8.97
N GLN A 16 -9.98 -1.56 -9.22
CA GLN A 16 -11.16 -2.09 -9.91
C GLN A 16 -12.10 -2.85 -8.96
N GLU A 17 -11.56 -3.44 -7.90
CA GLU A 17 -12.31 -4.18 -6.89
C GLU A 17 -11.81 -3.82 -5.48
N PHE A 18 -12.69 -3.96 -4.49
CA PHE A 18 -12.38 -3.68 -3.10
C PHE A 18 -12.88 -4.82 -2.18
N PRO A 19 -12.09 -5.28 -1.21
CA PRO A 19 -10.70 -4.88 -0.94
C PRO A 19 -9.74 -5.32 -2.06
N PRO A 20 -8.55 -4.69 -2.18
CA PRO A 20 -7.54 -5.13 -3.14
C PRO A 20 -7.11 -6.58 -2.88
N LYS A 21 -7.09 -7.41 -3.93
CA LYS A 21 -6.63 -8.79 -3.84
C LYS A 21 -5.16 -8.96 -4.22
N SER A 22 -4.52 -9.95 -3.60
CA SER A 22 -3.17 -10.37 -3.94
C SER A 22 -3.16 -11.25 -5.19
N LYS A 23 -2.07 -11.17 -5.97
CA LYS A 23 -1.77 -12.06 -7.10
C LYS A 23 -0.77 -13.15 -6.75
N LEU A 24 -0.29 -13.20 -5.50
CA LEU A 24 0.58 -14.27 -5.03
C LEU A 24 -0.15 -15.61 -5.06
N ASP A 25 0.58 -16.69 -5.36
CA ASP A 25 0.04 -18.05 -5.36
C ASP A 25 -0.45 -18.44 -3.95
N PRO A 26 -1.77 -18.64 -3.75
CA PRO A 26 -2.32 -18.96 -2.44
C PRO A 26 -1.86 -20.32 -1.90
N GLN A 27 -1.45 -21.26 -2.77
CA GLN A 27 -0.92 -22.56 -2.30
C GLN A 27 0.47 -22.40 -1.67
N LYS A 28 1.25 -21.43 -2.16
CA LYS A 28 2.60 -21.17 -1.68
C LYS A 28 2.63 -20.18 -0.52
N TYR A 29 1.80 -19.13 -0.59
CA TYR A 29 1.86 -18.01 0.35
C TYR A 29 0.60 -17.88 1.23
N GLY A 30 -0.43 -18.70 1.05
CA GLY A 30 -1.68 -18.55 1.79
C GLY A 30 -2.44 -17.27 1.41
N ASN A 31 -3.30 -16.79 2.30
CA ASN A 31 -4.13 -15.61 2.04
C ASN A 31 -3.33 -14.31 2.23
N HIS A 32 -3.28 -13.50 1.18
CA HIS A 32 -2.60 -12.20 1.15
C HIS A 32 -3.52 -11.05 0.72
N ASP A 33 -4.83 -11.29 0.67
CA ASP A 33 -5.81 -10.25 0.36
C ASP A 33 -5.73 -9.11 1.38
N SER A 34 -5.99 -7.89 0.91
CA SER A 34 -5.83 -6.70 1.72
C SER A 34 -6.82 -6.68 2.89
N THR A 35 -6.31 -6.27 4.05
CA THR A 35 -7.09 -6.07 5.27
C THR A 35 -7.70 -4.67 5.37
N ILE A 36 -7.51 -3.82 4.34
CA ILE A 36 -8.12 -2.50 4.30
C ILE A 36 -9.64 -2.65 4.12
N THR A 37 -10.39 -2.32 5.16
CA THR A 37 -11.84 -2.26 5.13
C THR A 37 -12.37 -0.90 4.66
N ARG A 38 -13.68 -0.82 4.39
CA ARG A 38 -14.34 0.42 3.96
C ARG A 38 -14.29 1.48 5.06
N GLU A 39 -14.51 1.06 6.30
CA GLU A 39 -14.55 1.92 7.49
C GLU A 39 -13.21 2.66 7.71
N HIS A 40 -12.09 2.07 7.26
CA HIS A 40 -10.79 2.72 7.29
C HIS A 40 -10.73 3.96 6.39
N ILE A 41 -11.34 3.90 5.19
CA ILE A 41 -11.11 4.90 4.15
C ILE A 41 -12.27 5.88 3.99
N GLU A 42 -13.53 5.46 4.19
CA GLU A 42 -14.75 6.24 3.90
C GLU A 42 -14.74 7.63 4.57
N LYS A 43 -14.23 7.71 5.81
CA LYS A 43 -14.10 8.98 6.55
C LYS A 43 -13.27 10.03 5.83
N ASN A 44 -12.39 9.61 4.92
CA ASN A 44 -11.45 10.46 4.20
C ASN A 44 -11.76 10.57 2.69
N MET A 45 -12.90 10.03 2.22
CA MET A 45 -13.27 9.96 0.80
C MET A 45 -14.01 11.19 0.25
N ASN A 46 -13.99 12.31 0.97
CA ASN A 46 -14.65 13.56 0.57
C ASN A 46 -16.16 13.37 0.26
N GLY A 47 -16.83 12.48 1.00
CA GLY A 47 -18.25 12.18 0.86
C GLY A 47 -18.61 11.14 -0.20
N LEU A 48 -17.64 10.61 -0.96
CA LEU A 48 -17.86 9.50 -1.89
C LEU A 48 -17.86 8.14 -1.16
N SER A 49 -18.71 7.22 -1.61
CA SER A 49 -18.55 5.80 -1.25
C SER A 49 -17.39 5.14 -2.01
N VAL A 50 -16.96 3.96 -1.55
CA VAL A 50 -15.94 3.16 -2.23
C VAL A 50 -16.38 2.82 -3.66
N GLU A 51 -17.63 2.39 -3.81
CA GLU A 51 -18.22 1.99 -5.08
C GLU A 51 -18.29 3.18 -6.05
N GLU A 52 -18.74 4.35 -5.60
CA GLU A 52 -18.77 5.56 -6.42
C GLU A 52 -17.38 6.00 -6.86
N ALA A 53 -16.38 5.90 -5.98
CA ALA A 53 -15.01 6.26 -6.31
C ALA A 53 -14.39 5.30 -7.33
N ILE A 54 -14.73 4.00 -7.29
CA ILE A 54 -14.30 3.02 -8.29
C ILE A 54 -14.98 3.32 -9.63
N GLU A 55 -16.30 3.50 -9.65
CA GLU A 55 -17.08 3.78 -10.86
C GLU A 55 -16.61 5.07 -11.56
N LYS A 56 -16.34 6.12 -10.77
CA LYS A 56 -15.82 7.41 -11.25
C LYS A 56 -14.31 7.39 -11.56
N ASN A 57 -13.65 6.23 -11.47
CA ASN A 57 -12.21 6.08 -11.70
C ASN A 57 -11.33 6.97 -10.80
N LYS A 58 -11.80 7.25 -9.58
CA LYS A 58 -11.12 8.10 -8.60
C LYS A 58 -10.30 7.33 -7.57
N LEU A 59 -10.43 6.01 -7.49
CA LEU A 59 -9.67 5.20 -6.53
C LEU A 59 -8.46 4.53 -7.20
N PHE A 60 -7.29 4.73 -6.62
CA PHE A 60 -6.01 4.24 -7.10
C PHE A 60 -5.28 3.48 -5.99
N ILE A 61 -4.38 2.59 -6.39
CA ILE A 61 -3.53 1.83 -5.49
C ILE A 61 -2.08 1.85 -5.99
N LEU A 62 -1.16 2.04 -5.04
CA LEU A 62 0.26 1.79 -5.20
C LEU A 62 0.57 0.44 -4.55
N GLU A 63 0.89 -0.55 -5.37
CA GLU A 63 0.95 -1.97 -4.98
C GLU A 63 2.40 -2.47 -4.98
N HIS A 64 3.05 -2.44 -3.82
CA HIS A 64 4.39 -3.04 -3.64
C HIS A 64 4.34 -4.39 -2.93
N HIS A 65 3.17 -4.78 -2.42
CA HIS A 65 3.04 -5.95 -1.57
C HIS A 65 3.53 -7.21 -2.28
N ASP A 66 2.95 -7.54 -3.44
CA ASP A 66 3.22 -8.81 -4.13
C ASP A 66 4.67 -8.89 -4.65
N ALA A 67 5.26 -7.75 -4.98
CA ALA A 67 6.65 -7.68 -5.42
C ALA A 67 7.65 -7.92 -4.28
N LEU A 68 7.37 -7.39 -3.08
CA LEU A 68 8.29 -7.44 -1.95
C LEU A 68 8.08 -8.64 -1.03
N MET A 69 6.85 -9.14 -0.91
CA MET A 69 6.48 -10.19 0.04
C MET A 69 7.36 -11.46 -0.10
N PRO A 70 7.66 -11.99 -1.30
CA PRO A 70 8.53 -13.16 -1.46
C PRO A 70 9.96 -12.99 -0.93
N HIS A 71 10.40 -11.75 -0.73
CA HIS A 71 11.77 -11.41 -0.29
C HIS A 71 11.81 -10.90 1.15
N LEU A 72 10.67 -10.55 1.74
CA LEU A 72 10.58 -9.80 2.98
C LEU A 72 11.23 -10.53 4.16
N ARG A 73 11.01 -11.86 4.26
CA ARG A 73 11.60 -12.68 5.32
C ARG A 73 13.13 -12.60 5.30
N ARG A 74 13.73 -12.71 4.12
CA ARG A 74 15.19 -12.62 3.94
C ARG A 74 15.73 -11.20 4.17
N ILE A 75 15.00 -10.16 3.75
CA ILE A 75 15.41 -8.78 3.99
C ILE A 75 15.44 -8.51 5.50
N ASN A 76 14.40 -8.95 6.21
CA ASN A 76 14.24 -8.70 7.64
C ASN A 76 15.17 -9.53 8.54
N THR A 77 15.98 -10.47 8.03
CA THR A 77 17.08 -11.08 8.82
C THR A 77 18.34 -10.22 8.86
N THR A 78 18.43 -9.18 8.01
CA THR A 78 19.54 -8.23 8.00
C THR A 78 19.35 -7.13 9.04
N ALA A 79 20.27 -6.17 9.09
CA ALA A 79 20.13 -4.95 9.90
C ALA A 79 18.96 -4.05 9.44
N THR A 80 18.44 -4.27 8.22
CA THR A 80 17.30 -3.52 7.69
C THR A 80 15.98 -4.21 8.01
N LYS A 81 14.95 -3.41 8.31
CA LYS A 81 13.58 -3.88 8.52
C LYS A 81 12.67 -3.13 7.56
N THR A 82 11.86 -3.87 6.81
CA THR A 82 10.86 -3.31 5.91
C THR A 82 9.56 -4.09 5.96
N TYR A 83 8.51 -3.47 5.40
CA TYR A 83 7.16 -4.02 5.26
C TYR A 83 6.85 -4.15 3.78
N ALA A 84 5.97 -5.06 3.40
CA ALA A 84 5.34 -5.02 2.07
C ALA A 84 4.17 -4.02 2.16
N THR A 85 4.12 -3.01 1.28
CA THR A 85 3.15 -1.91 1.42
C THR A 85 2.09 -1.89 0.34
N ARG A 86 0.84 -1.60 0.72
CA ARG A 86 -0.22 -1.14 -0.20
C ARG A 86 -0.66 0.25 0.19
N THR A 87 -0.72 1.18 -0.76
CA THR A 87 -1.22 2.54 -0.48
C THR A 87 -2.45 2.83 -1.34
N LEU A 88 -3.57 3.13 -0.70
CA LEU A 88 -4.77 3.61 -1.40
C LEU A 88 -4.76 5.12 -1.52
N LEU A 89 -5.14 5.61 -2.70
CA LEU A 89 -5.09 7.01 -3.11
C LEU A 89 -6.44 7.40 -3.73
N LEU A 90 -6.96 8.56 -3.35
CA LEU A 90 -8.12 9.19 -3.97
C LEU A 90 -7.68 10.30 -4.92
N LEU A 91 -8.18 10.28 -6.15
CA LEU A 91 -8.08 11.40 -7.08
C LEU A 91 -9.11 12.48 -6.70
N GLN A 92 -8.60 13.65 -6.35
CA GLN A 92 -9.39 14.82 -5.98
C GLN A 92 -9.77 15.63 -7.23
N ASP A 93 -10.78 16.50 -7.08
CA ASP A 93 -11.27 17.34 -8.19
C ASP A 93 -10.24 18.38 -8.66
N ASP A 94 -9.28 18.73 -7.81
CA ASP A 94 -8.13 19.59 -8.14
C ASP A 94 -7.02 18.83 -8.91
N GLY A 95 -7.24 17.56 -9.26
CA GLY A 95 -6.30 16.70 -9.98
C GLY A 95 -5.18 16.12 -9.10
N THR A 96 -5.19 16.34 -7.79
CA THR A 96 -4.19 15.78 -6.88
C THR A 96 -4.59 14.40 -6.35
N LEU A 97 -3.60 13.58 -6.00
CA LEU A 97 -3.81 12.30 -5.32
C LEU A 97 -3.65 12.47 -3.79
N LYS A 98 -4.69 12.08 -3.06
CA LYS A 98 -4.76 12.10 -1.60
C LYS A 98 -4.63 10.67 -1.03
N PRO A 99 -3.66 10.37 -0.17
CA PRO A 99 -3.58 9.06 0.48
C PRO A 99 -4.73 8.84 1.46
N LEU A 100 -5.37 7.67 1.36
CA LEU A 100 -6.50 7.24 2.19
C LEU A 100 -6.10 6.24 3.27
N ALA A 101 -5.21 5.31 2.93
CA ALA A 101 -4.70 4.29 3.85
C ALA A 101 -3.37 3.74 3.35
N ILE A 102 -2.54 3.29 4.28
CA ILE A 102 -1.32 2.52 4.02
C ILE A 102 -1.43 1.22 4.82
N GLU A 103 -1.43 0.10 4.12
CA GLU A 103 -1.31 -1.24 4.71
C GLU A 103 0.17 -1.61 4.77
N LEU A 104 0.63 -2.03 5.96
CA LEU A 104 1.97 -2.54 6.22
C LEU A 104 1.85 -4.04 6.53
N SER A 105 2.38 -4.88 5.65
CA SER A 105 2.28 -6.34 5.76
C SER A 105 3.64 -6.98 6.02
N LEU A 106 3.64 -7.99 6.89
CA LEU A 106 4.77 -8.90 7.14
C LEU A 106 4.36 -10.34 6.81
N PRO A 107 5.29 -11.21 6.42
CA PRO A 107 5.01 -12.64 6.33
C PRO A 107 4.69 -13.17 7.73
N HIS A 108 3.77 -14.13 7.82
CA HIS A 108 3.39 -14.75 9.08
C HIS A 108 4.60 -15.44 9.75
N GLU A 109 4.69 -15.41 11.08
CA GLU A 109 5.85 -15.95 11.81
C GLU A 109 6.03 -17.44 11.55
N ASP A 110 4.94 -18.21 11.58
CA ASP A 110 4.91 -19.67 11.36
C ASP A 110 5.27 -20.12 9.93
N GLY A 111 5.35 -19.21 8.97
CA GLY A 111 5.76 -19.54 7.60
C GLY A 111 5.04 -18.74 6.53
N ASP A 112 5.63 -18.70 5.34
CA ASP A 112 5.09 -17.92 4.22
C ASP A 112 3.73 -18.44 3.75
N SER A 113 3.45 -19.74 3.87
CA SER A 113 2.16 -20.34 3.50
C SER A 113 1.00 -19.95 4.42
N CYS A 114 1.27 -19.31 5.56
CA CYS A 114 0.27 -18.88 6.53
C CYS A 114 -0.30 -17.48 6.23
N GLY A 115 0.11 -16.84 5.11
CA GLY A 115 -0.37 -15.52 4.73
C GLY A 115 0.46 -14.37 5.29
N ALA A 116 -0.17 -13.20 5.30
CA ALA A 116 0.41 -11.99 5.87
C ALA A 116 -0.24 -11.57 7.19
N VAL A 117 0.56 -10.98 8.07
CA VAL A 117 0.09 -10.18 9.19
C VAL A 117 0.17 -8.71 8.79
N SER A 118 -0.98 -8.06 8.67
CA SER A 118 -1.11 -6.69 8.18
C SER A 118 -1.57 -5.72 9.26
N LYS A 119 -1.08 -4.48 9.17
CA LYS A 119 -1.61 -3.35 9.93
C LYS A 119 -1.97 -2.21 8.98
N VAL A 120 -3.20 -1.72 9.09
CA VAL A 120 -3.70 -0.59 8.30
C VAL A 120 -3.54 0.70 9.10
N ILE A 121 -2.86 1.68 8.51
CA ILE A 121 -2.70 3.01 9.07
C ILE A 121 -3.43 4.00 8.17
N THR A 122 -4.24 4.87 8.76
CA THR A 122 -5.00 5.90 8.05
C THR A 122 -4.48 7.30 8.40
N PRO A 123 -4.72 8.32 7.56
CA PRO A 123 -4.33 9.69 7.83
C PRO A 123 -4.89 10.17 9.17
N CYS A 124 -3.99 10.65 10.03
CA CYS A 124 -4.36 11.38 11.23
C CYS A 124 -3.73 12.78 11.19
N HIS A 125 -4.51 13.80 11.52
CA HIS A 125 -4.09 15.20 11.55
C HIS A 125 -3.74 15.68 12.96
N ASP A 126 -3.88 14.83 13.98
CA ASP A 126 -3.43 15.16 15.31
C ASP A 126 -1.89 15.19 15.37
N GLY A 127 -1.33 16.15 16.09
CA GLY A 127 0.12 16.21 16.35
C GLY A 127 0.61 15.15 17.34
N GLY A 128 -0.23 14.13 17.62
CA GLY A 128 0.03 13.11 18.61
C GLY A 128 0.76 11.89 18.05
N ILE A 129 0.69 10.80 18.81
CA ILE A 129 1.31 9.52 18.46
C ILE A 129 0.78 9.00 17.12
N GLN A 130 -0.52 9.18 16.83
CA GLN A 130 -1.14 8.70 15.59
C GLN A 130 -0.63 9.46 14.35
N GLY A 131 -0.50 10.78 14.43
CA GLY A 131 0.17 11.57 13.38
C GLY A 131 1.59 11.10 13.09
N THR A 132 2.37 10.74 14.13
CA THR A 132 3.73 10.20 13.97
C THR A 132 3.72 8.83 13.30
N ILE A 133 2.82 7.94 13.71
CA ILE A 133 2.65 6.61 13.09
C ILE A 133 2.28 6.76 11.60
N TRP A 134 1.44 7.73 11.25
CA TRP A 134 1.12 8.02 9.85
C TRP A 134 2.33 8.50 9.04
N GLN A 135 3.17 9.39 9.60
CA GLN A 135 4.41 9.79 8.92
C GLN A 135 5.36 8.60 8.71
N LEU A 136 5.47 7.72 9.70
CA LEU A 136 6.29 6.52 9.60
C LEU A 136 5.77 5.55 8.53
N ALA A 137 4.45 5.33 8.46
CA ALA A 137 3.84 4.51 7.41
C ALA A 137 4.13 5.05 6.00
N LYS A 138 4.06 6.38 5.82
CA LYS A 138 4.45 7.03 4.56
C LYS A 138 5.93 6.85 4.24
N ALA A 139 6.80 6.89 5.26
CA ALA A 139 8.23 6.66 5.06
C ALA A 139 8.50 5.23 4.56
N TYR A 140 7.87 4.21 5.14
CA TYR A 140 7.98 2.83 4.64
C TYR A 140 7.44 2.68 3.20
N ALA A 141 6.29 3.27 2.90
CA ALA A 141 5.74 3.25 1.54
C ALA A 141 6.71 3.92 0.52
N ALA A 142 7.35 5.03 0.90
CA ALA A 142 8.32 5.72 0.06
C ALA A 142 9.63 4.93 -0.11
N VAL A 143 10.11 4.24 0.94
CA VAL A 143 11.27 3.35 0.86
C VAL A 143 11.00 2.21 -0.12
N ASN A 144 9.83 1.56 -0.03
CA ASN A 144 9.44 0.49 -0.94
C ASN A 144 9.38 0.94 -2.41
N GLU A 145 8.80 2.10 -2.67
CA GLU A 145 8.79 2.72 -4.00
C GLU A 145 10.21 2.95 -4.53
N SER A 146 11.09 3.52 -3.70
CA SER A 146 12.48 3.79 -4.11
C SER A 146 13.30 2.51 -4.34
N GLY A 147 13.10 1.48 -3.51
CA GLY A 147 13.79 0.19 -3.66
C GLY A 147 13.35 -0.54 -4.92
N TYR A 148 12.05 -0.51 -5.23
CA TYR A 148 11.54 -1.06 -6.48
C TYR A 148 12.09 -0.28 -7.69
N HIS A 149 12.08 1.06 -7.62
CA HIS A 149 12.60 1.93 -8.68
C HIS A 149 14.08 1.65 -9.01
N GLN A 150 14.93 1.52 -7.98
CA GLN A 150 16.36 1.25 -8.17
C GLN A 150 16.64 -0.16 -8.71
N LEU A 151 15.84 -1.17 -8.34
CA LEU A 151 16.09 -2.56 -8.72
C LEU A 151 15.44 -2.98 -10.05
N ILE A 152 14.33 -2.36 -10.45
CA ILE A 152 13.49 -2.87 -11.55
C ILE A 152 13.35 -1.85 -12.69
N SER A 153 13.30 -0.55 -12.39
CA SER A 153 13.03 0.49 -13.40
C SER A 153 14.30 1.18 -13.92
N HIS A 154 15.37 1.22 -13.14
CA HIS A 154 16.61 1.94 -13.50
C HIS A 154 17.73 1.03 -14.04
N TRP A 155 17.57 -0.30 -13.99
CA TRP A 155 18.54 -1.27 -14.56
C TRP A 155 18.13 -1.78 -15.96
N ASN A 156 16.94 -1.39 -16.46
CA ASN A 156 16.48 -1.73 -17.81
C ASN A 156 16.57 -0.54 -18.76
#